data_AF-V8AMK4-F1
#
_entry.id   AF-V8AMK4-F1
#
_cell.length_a   1.000
_cell.length_b   1.000
_cell.length_c   1.000
_cell.angle_alpha   90.00
_cell.angle_beta   90.00
_cell.angle_gamma   90.00
#
_symmetry.space_group_name_H-M   'P 1'
#
loop_
_entity.id
_entity.type
_entity.pdbx_description
1 polymer ?
#
loop_
_entity_poly.entity_id
_entity_poly.type
_entity_poly.pdbx_seq_one_letter_code
_entity_poly.pdbx_strand_id
1 'polypeptide(L)' 'MDQIEQVVMNEVYDGSIILMHDIYDTSVDGAARVIQKLKNQGYTFVTVNQLIQARGKLENSHVYYNATQ' A
#
# COMPACT_ATOMS: atom_id res chain seq x y z
N MET A 1 11.50 -16.84 1.95
CA MET A 1 10.69 -15.62 2.10
C MET A 1 9.53 -15.75 1.15
N ASP A 2 8.34 -15.32 1.57
CA ASP A 2 7.14 -15.31 0.74
C ASP A 2 7.35 -14.36 -0.45
N GLN A 3 6.97 -14.78 -1.66
CA GLN A 3 7.19 -13.99 -2.89
C GLN A 3 6.39 -12.68 -2.86
N ILE A 4 5.19 -12.68 -2.26
CA ILE A 4 4.35 -11.49 -2.10
C ILE A 4 5.07 -10.45 -1.23
N GLU A 5 5.65 -10.91 -0.13
CA GLU A 5 6.35 -10.06 0.82
C GLU A 5 7.59 -9.42 0.19
N GLN A 6 8.39 -10.18 -0.57
CA GLN A 6 9.57 -9.63 -1.24
C GLN A 6 9.22 -8.56 -2.27
N VAL A 7 8.20 -8.80 -3.10
CA VAL A 7 7.76 -7.84 -4.11
C VAL A 7 7.34 -6.53 -3.45
N VAL A 8 6.48 -6.60 -2.42
CA VAL A 8 6.00 -5.39 -1.75
C VAL A 8 7.14 -4.64 -1.06
N MET A 9 8.02 -5.33 -0.32
CA MET A 9 9.10 -4.67 0.42
C MET A 9 10.16 -4.03 -0.48
N ASN A 10 10.30 -4.48 -1.73
CA ASN A 10 11.23 -3.89 -2.70
C ASN A 10 10.64 -2.67 -3.43
N GLU A 11 9.31 -2.57 -3.53
CA GLU A 11 8.64 -1.53 -4.30
C GLU A 11 7.96 -0.45 -3.44
N VAL A 12 7.78 -0.69 -2.14
CA VAL A 12 7.11 0.24 -1.23
C VAL A 12 7.96 1.48 -0.91
N TYR A 13 7.31 2.63 -0.94
CA TYR A 13 7.83 3.94 -0.56
C TYR A 13 6.72 4.78 0.09
N ASP A 14 7.08 5.95 0.63
CA ASP A 14 6.10 6.87 1.22
C ASP A 14 5.09 7.34 0.15
N GLY A 15 3.81 7.02 0.38
CA GLY A 15 2.73 7.32 -0.55
C GLY A 15 2.44 6.23 -1.59
N SER A 16 3.02 5.03 -1.48
CA SER A 16 2.65 3.91 -2.36
C SER A 16 1.20 3.46 -2.17
N ILE A 17 0.54 3.12 -3.28
CA ILE A 17 -0.73 2.40 -3.30
C ILE A 17 -0.42 0.95 -3.69
N ILE A 18 -0.67 0.01 -2.78
CA ILE A 18 -0.36 -1.41 -2.99
C ILE A 18 -1.63 -2.12 -3.45
N LEU A 19 -1.60 -2.70 -4.65
CA LEU A 19 -2.68 -3.53 -5.19
C LEU A 19 -2.49 -4.99 -4.77
N MET A 20 -3.49 -5.57 -4.12
CA MET A 20 -3.54 -7.00 -3.78
C MET A 20 -4.90 -7.59 -4.18
N HIS A 21 -4.92 -8.91 -4.39
CA HIS A 21 -6.15 -9.67 -4.66
C HIS A 21 -6.39 -10.64 -3.50
N ASP A 22 -7.51 -10.50 -2.80
CA ASP A 22 -7.90 -11.26 -1.60
C ASP A 22 -8.62 -12.59 -1.90
N ILE A 23 -8.76 -12.93 -3.18
CA ILE A 23 -9.46 -14.15 -3.64
C ILE A 23 -8.66 -15.47 -3.42
N TYR A 24 -7.42 -15.37 -2.95
CA TYR A 24 -6.54 -16.51 -2.67
C TYR A 24 -6.07 -16.46 -1.22
N ASP A 25 -6.22 -17.56 -0.48
CA ASP A 25 -5.80 -17.66 0.93
C ASP A 25 -4.30 -17.33 1.13
N THR A 26 -3.47 -17.69 0.15
CA THR A 26 -2.04 -17.36 0.14
C THR A 26 -1.77 -15.85 0.11
N SER A 27 -2.62 -15.07 -0.57
CA SER A 27 -2.53 -13.62 -0.59
C SER A 27 -2.94 -12.99 0.73
N VAL A 28 -3.89 -13.59 1.45
CA VAL A 28 -4.34 -13.12 2.76
C VAL A 28 -3.22 -13.22 3.78
N ASP A 29 -2.55 -14.37 3.84
CA ASP A 29 -1.39 -14.59 4.71
C ASP A 29 -0.21 -13.65 4.37
N GLY A 30 0.04 -13.45 3.08
CA GLY A 30 1.05 -12.52 2.59
C GLY A 30 0.75 -11.07 2.99
N ALA A 31 -0.50 -10.64 2.83
CA ALA A 31 -0.95 -9.30 3.22
C ALA A 31 -0.78 -9.06 4.73
N ALA A 32 -1.13 -10.04 5.58
CA ALA A 32 -0.95 -9.94 7.02
C ALA A 32 0.52 -9.73 7.41
N ARG A 33 1.45 -10.48 6.78
CA ARG A 33 2.90 -10.33 7.01
C ARG A 33 3.41 -8.96 6.57
N VAL A 34 3.01 -8.51 5.38
CA VAL A 34 3.36 -7.18 4.84
C VAL A 34 2.89 -6.06 5.78
N ILE A 35 1.65 -6.14 6.27
CA ILE A 35 1.09 -5.15 7.20
C ILE A 35 1.92 -5.04 8.47
N GLN A 36 2.29 -6.17 9.06
CA GLN A 36 3.12 -6.19 10.27
C GLN A 36 4.50 -5.55 10.03
N LYS A 37 5.16 -5.90 8.92
CA LYS A 37 6.47 -5.34 8.58
C LYS A 37 6.43 -3.83 8.36
N LEU A 38 5.47 -3.34 7.58
CA LEU A 38 5.34 -1.92 7.29
C LEU A 38 4.98 -1.11 8.54
N LYS A 39 4.11 -1.63 9.41
CA LYS A 39 3.84 -1.01 10.71
C LYS A 39 5.11 -0.89 11.56
N ASN A 40 5.92 -1.94 11.62
CA ASN A 40 7.19 -1.93 12.36
C ASN A 40 8.22 -0.97 11.77
N GLN A 41 8.12 -0.63 10.49
CA GLN A 41 8.93 0.39 9.83
C GLN A 41 8.38 1.82 10.00
N GLY A 42 7.26 2.01 10.69
CA GLY A 42 6.67 3.32 10.97
C GLY A 42 5.63 3.79 9.95
N TYR A 43 5.21 2.93 9.01
CA TYR A 43 4.15 3.28 8.07
C TYR A 43 2.78 3.30 8.74
N THR A 44 1.94 4.24 8.33
CA THR A 44 0.52 4.30 8.70
C THR A 44 -0.33 3.84 7.53
N PHE A 45 -1.15 2.82 7.77
CA PHE A 45 -2.13 2.36 6.78
C PHE A 45 -3.33 3.28 6.78
N VAL A 46 -3.64 3.83 5.61
CA VAL A 46 -4.74 4.77 5.38
C VAL A 46 -5.53 4.33 4.15
N THR A 47 -6.77 4.83 4.05
CA THR A 47 -7.54 4.70 2.81
C THR A 47 -6.96 5.58 1.70
N VAL A 48 -7.24 5.26 0.43
CA VAL A 48 -6.83 6.09 -0.73
C VAL A 48 -7.31 7.55 -0.59
N ASN A 49 -8.53 7.75 -0.08
CA ASN A 49 -9.08 9.08 0.18
C ASN A 49 -8.25 9.86 1.20
N GLN A 50 -7.88 9.22 2.32
CA GLN A 50 -7.04 9.84 3.35
C GLN A 50 -5.63 10.11 2.84
N LEU A 51 -5.07 9.19 2.06
CA LEU A 51 -3.74 9.34 1.46
C LEU A 51 -3.67 10.58 0.56
N ILE A 52 -4.61 10.71 -0.38
CA ILE A 52 -4.63 11.84 -1.31
C ILE A 52 -4.96 13.15 -0.58
N GLN A 53 -5.87 13.14 0.40
CA GLN A 53 -6.17 14.33 1.22
C GLN A 53 -4.97 14.80 2.05
N ALA A 54 -4.13 13.89 2.54
CA ALA A 54 -2.93 14.23 3.30
C ALA A 54 -1.81 14.85 2.43
N ARG A 55 -1.87 14.64 1.10
CA ARG A 55 -0.85 15.06 0.13
C ARG A 55 -1.34 16.17 -0.82
N GLY A 56 -2.65 16.42 -0.89
CA GLY A 56 -3.26 17.38 -1.80
C GLY A 56 -4.78 17.29 -1.79
N LYS A 57 -5.39 17.44 -2.97
CA LYS A 57 -6.84 17.32 -3.16
C LYS A 57 -7.13 16.26 -4.21
N LEU A 58 -8.26 15.58 -4.05
CA LEU A 58 -8.86 14.76 -5.09
C LEU A 58 -9.36 15.68 -6.20
N GLU A 59 -8.88 15.47 -7.42
CA GLU A 59 -9.27 16.21 -8.60
C GLU A 59 -10.10 15.34 -9.52
N ASN A 60 -11.15 15.93 -10.09
CA ASN A 60 -12.00 15.22 -11.01
C ASN A 60 -11.23 14.92 -12.31
N SER A 61 -11.48 13.75 -12.90
CA SER A 61 -10.77 13.26 -14.09
C SER A 61 -9.25 13.05 -13.92
N HIS A 62 -8.74 12.95 -12.69
CA HIS A 62 -7.33 12.65 -12.42
C HIS A 62 -7.12 11.16 -12.06
N VAL A 63 -6.06 10.54 -12.57
CA VAL A 63 -5.70 9.14 -12.29
C VAL A 63 -4.55 9.12 -11.28
N TYR A 64 -4.74 8.39 -10.17
CA TYR A 64 -3.75 8.28 -9.09
C TYR A 64 -3.13 6.89 -9.06
N TYR A 65 -1.81 6.81 -9.21
CA TYR A 65 -1.03 5.57 -9.08
C TYR A 65 -0.26 5.49 -7.75
N ASN A 66 0.05 6.66 -7.19
CA ASN A 66 0.68 6.86 -5.89
C ASN A 66 0.31 8.26 -5.37
N ALA A 67 0.81 8.60 -4.19
CA ALA A 67 0.68 9.93 -3.59
C ALA A 67 2.03 10.41 -3.04
N THR A 68 3.04 10.47 -3.92
CA THR A 68 4.33 11.09 -3.63
C THR A 68 4.23 12.60 -3.82
N GLN A 69 4.88 13.36 -2.93
CA GLN A 69 5.08 14.81 -3.11
C GLN A 69 6.14 15.08 -4.18
#